data_AF-E2AT26-F1
#
_entry.id   AF-E2AT26-F1
#
_cell.length_a   1.000
_cell.length_b   1.000
_cell.length_c   1.000
_cell.angle_alpha   90.00
_cell.angle_beta   90.00
_cell.angle_gamma   90.00
#
_symmetry.space_group_name_H-M   'P 1'
#
loop_
_entity.id
_entity.type
_entity.pdbx_description
1 polymer ?
#
loop_
_entity_poly.entity_id
_entity_poly.type
_entity_poly.pdbx_seq_one_letter_code
_entity_poly.pdbx_strand_id
1 'polypeptide(L)'
;PKQRSARWISSSIPEAAWGSPLAQLSSSAYHVNNLLSPVLFQEAIAHIPDNAITLEIAPYCLLQAILRRSLPPTVTNIGLHKRDHSNNLAFLLSSIGKLYVA
;
A
#
# COMPACT_ATOMS: atom_id res chain seq x y z
N PRO A 1 -14.25 -7.43 16.67
CA PRO A 1 -13.40 -6.82 15.61
C PRO A 1 -13.14 -5.34 15.94
N LYS A 2 -12.04 -4.75 15.46
CA LYS A 2 -11.68 -3.34 15.72
C LYS A 2 -12.10 -2.42 14.56
N GLN A 3 -12.38 -1.17 14.87
CA GLN A 3 -12.71 -0.14 13.89
C GLN A 3 -11.50 0.18 13.01
N ARG A 4 -11.74 0.29 11.70
CA ARG A 4 -10.76 0.77 10.73
C ARG A 4 -10.67 2.30 10.86
N SER A 5 -9.46 2.84 10.92
CA SER A 5 -9.25 4.29 10.90
C SER A 5 -9.33 4.84 9.47
N ALA A 6 -9.63 6.12 9.32
CA ALA A 6 -9.59 6.82 8.02
C ALA A 6 -8.23 6.74 7.29
N ARG A 7 -7.13 6.47 8.02
CA ARG A 7 -5.79 6.24 7.42
C ARG A 7 -5.70 4.96 6.58
N TRP A 8 -6.62 4.01 6.74
CA TRP A 8 -6.61 2.76 6.00
C TRP A 8 -7.65 2.82 4.88
N ILE A 9 -7.18 3.13 3.67
CA ILE A 9 -7.97 3.13 2.45
C ILE A 9 -8.30 1.67 2.06
N SER A 10 -9.58 1.37 1.78
CA SER A 10 -9.97 0.01 1.36
C SER A 10 -9.76 -0.15 -0.15
N SER A 11 -9.16 -1.26 -0.55
CA SER A 11 -9.05 -1.66 -1.95
C SER A 11 -9.98 -2.83 -2.31
N SER A 12 -10.88 -3.25 -1.41
CA SER A 12 -11.84 -4.33 -1.67
C SER A 12 -13.31 -3.89 -1.62
N ILE A 13 -13.55 -2.64 -1.24
CA ILE A 13 -14.87 -2.03 -1.16
C ILE A 13 -14.81 -0.70 -1.93
N PRO A 14 -15.74 -0.44 -2.87
CA PRO A 14 -15.82 0.84 -3.57
C PRO A 14 -15.94 2.02 -2.61
N GLU A 15 -15.35 3.16 -2.95
CA GLU A 15 -15.30 4.36 -2.10
C GLU A 15 -16.68 4.83 -1.65
N ALA A 16 -17.67 4.81 -2.55
CA ALA A 16 -19.06 5.14 -2.24
C ALA A 16 -19.67 4.26 -1.11
N ALA A 17 -19.09 3.08 -0.85
CA ALA A 17 -19.53 2.14 0.17
C ALA A 17 -18.62 2.11 1.41
N TRP A 18 -17.62 2.99 1.55
CA TRP A 18 -16.76 3.03 2.75
C TRP A 18 -17.51 3.39 4.03
N GLY A 19 -18.65 4.09 3.93
CA GLY A 19 -19.54 4.35 5.07
C GLY A 19 -20.39 3.14 5.50
N SER A 20 -20.39 2.05 4.74
CA SER A 20 -21.20 0.87 5.04
C SER A 20 -20.73 0.15 6.31
N PRO A 21 -21.62 -0.55 7.04
CA PRO A 21 -21.22 -1.36 8.20
C PRO A 21 -20.12 -2.38 7.91
N LEU A 22 -20.12 -2.96 6.70
CA LEU A 22 -19.09 -3.91 6.25
C LEU A 22 -17.70 -3.27 6.25
N ALA A 23 -17.61 -2.01 5.82
CA ALA A 23 -16.34 -1.30 5.69
C ALA A 23 -15.83 -0.71 7.02
N GLN A 24 -16.65 -0.60 8.07
CA GLN A 24 -16.22 0.06 9.32
C GLN A 24 -15.25 -0.78 10.17
N LEU A 25 -15.29 -2.11 10.05
CA LEU A 25 -14.58 -3.02 10.94
C LEU A 25 -13.63 -3.93 10.15
N SER A 26 -12.45 -4.23 10.72
CA SER A 26 -11.64 -5.35 10.24
C SER A 26 -12.24 -6.65 10.79
N SER A 27 -13.35 -7.07 10.19
CA SER A 27 -14.14 -8.25 10.56
C SER A 27 -13.82 -9.44 9.64
N SER A 28 -14.27 -10.65 10.02
CA SER A 28 -14.19 -11.81 9.14
C SER A 28 -14.91 -11.57 7.81
N ALA A 29 -16.09 -10.96 7.83
CA ALA A 29 -16.84 -10.61 6.63
C ALA A 29 -16.07 -9.66 5.69
N TYR A 30 -15.36 -8.66 6.25
CA TYR A 30 -14.51 -7.76 5.47
C TYR A 30 -13.36 -8.51 4.77
N HIS A 31 -12.72 -9.46 5.48
CA HIS A 31 -11.63 -10.27 4.93
C HIS A 31 -12.11 -11.28 3.88
N VAL A 32 -13.30 -11.89 4.08
CA VAL A 32 -13.94 -12.72 3.05
C VAL A 32 -14.30 -11.87 1.81
N ASN A 33 -14.82 -10.67 2.00
CA ASN A 33 -15.07 -9.73 0.92
C ASN A 33 -13.79 -9.40 0.14
N ASN A 34 -12.67 -9.18 0.83
CA ASN A 34 -11.37 -8.97 0.18
C ASN A 34 -11.00 -10.14 -0.75
N LEU A 35 -11.15 -11.37 -0.28
CA LEU A 35 -10.81 -12.56 -1.08
C LEU A 35 -11.69 -12.73 -2.31
N LEU A 36 -12.97 -12.35 -2.22
CA LEU A 36 -13.97 -12.58 -3.27
C LEU A 36 -14.14 -11.40 -4.22
N SER A 37 -13.69 -10.20 -3.83
CA SER A 37 -13.90 -8.97 -4.60
C SER A 37 -12.65 -8.58 -5.39
N PRO A 38 -12.80 -7.85 -6.51
CA PRO A 38 -11.67 -7.25 -7.20
C PRO A 38 -10.86 -6.31 -6.29
N VAL A 39 -9.56 -6.23 -6.55
CA VAL A 39 -8.67 -5.26 -5.88
C VAL A 39 -8.70 -3.94 -6.64
N LEU A 40 -9.32 -2.93 -6.04
CA LEU A 40 -9.42 -1.54 -6.49
C LEU A 40 -8.12 -0.77 -6.18
N PHE A 41 -6.99 -1.25 -6.72
CA PHE A 41 -5.68 -0.72 -6.36
C PHE A 41 -5.44 0.69 -6.90
N GLN A 42 -5.80 0.95 -8.17
CA GLN A 42 -5.58 2.25 -8.80
C GLN A 42 -6.42 3.34 -8.12
N GLU A 43 -7.65 3.00 -7.76
CA GLU A 43 -8.58 3.86 -7.01
C GLU A 43 -8.01 4.15 -5.62
N ALA A 44 -7.49 3.15 -4.92
CA ALA A 44 -6.90 3.34 -3.60
C ALA A 44 -5.65 4.24 -3.64
N ILE A 45 -4.74 4.04 -4.60
CA ILE A 45 -3.50 4.85 -4.68
C ILE A 45 -3.74 6.26 -5.21
N ALA A 46 -4.90 6.56 -5.81
CA ALA A 46 -5.27 7.92 -6.21
C ALA A 46 -5.45 8.87 -5.01
N HIS A 47 -5.61 8.33 -3.80
CA HIS A 47 -5.67 9.10 -2.55
C HIS A 47 -4.30 9.45 -1.97
N ILE A 48 -3.20 8.98 -2.57
CA ILE A 48 -1.85 9.32 -2.13
C ILE A 48 -1.54 10.76 -2.58
N PRO A 49 -1.19 11.67 -1.65
CA PRO A 49 -0.93 13.07 -1.99
C PRO A 49 0.39 13.25 -2.74
N ASP A 50 0.53 14.40 -3.41
CA ASP A 50 1.81 14.86 -3.95
C ASP A 50 2.87 14.95 -2.86
N ASN A 51 4.14 14.76 -3.24
CA ASN A 51 5.30 14.75 -2.34
C ASN A 51 5.25 13.67 -1.24
N ALA A 52 4.37 12.67 -1.34
CA ALA A 52 4.38 11.54 -0.42
C ALA A 52 5.63 10.67 -0.57
N ILE A 53 5.96 9.94 0.50
CA ILE A 53 6.92 8.84 0.47
C ILE A 53 6.14 7.53 0.61
N THR A 54 6.22 6.65 -0.38
CA THR A 54 5.57 5.33 -0.35
C THR A 54 6.57 4.23 -0.03
N LEU A 55 6.24 3.39 0.94
CA LEU A 55 7.04 2.22 1.33
C LEU A 55 6.31 0.94 0.91
N GLU A 56 6.95 0.11 0.07
CA GLU A 56 6.39 -1.19 -0.30
C GLU A 56 6.82 -2.28 0.70
N ILE A 57 5.84 -2.71 1.51
CA ILE A 57 6.00 -3.74 2.53
C ILE A 57 5.69 -5.11 1.90
N ALA A 58 6.71 -5.76 1.35
CA ALA A 58 6.60 -7.08 0.74
C ALA A 58 7.96 -7.79 0.78
N PRO A 59 7.99 -9.14 0.76
CA PRO A 59 9.23 -9.90 0.60
C PRO A 59 9.84 -9.74 -0.81
N TYR A 60 9.05 -9.25 -1.76
CA TYR A 60 9.48 -8.85 -3.08
C TYR A 60 8.65 -7.64 -3.55
N CYS A 61 9.31 -6.53 -3.85
CA CYS A 61 8.66 -5.28 -4.22
C CYS A 61 8.20 -5.26 -5.69
N LEU A 62 7.13 -6.00 -5.99
CA LEU A 62 6.53 -6.14 -7.32
C LEU A 62 5.82 -4.88 -7.81
N LEU A 63 5.27 -4.08 -6.91
CA LEU A 63 4.43 -2.93 -7.25
C LEU A 63 5.25 -1.69 -7.60
N GLN A 64 6.59 -1.73 -7.45
CA GLN A 64 7.47 -0.60 -7.75
C GLN A 64 7.24 0.02 -9.13
N ALA A 65 7.12 -0.81 -10.18
CA ALA A 65 6.91 -0.34 -11.55
C ALA A 65 5.51 0.29 -11.73
N ILE A 66 4.49 -0.30 -11.12
CA ILE A 66 3.11 0.20 -11.17
C ILE A 66 3.02 1.54 -10.44
N LEU A 67 3.53 1.62 -9.22
CA LEU A 67 3.55 2.83 -8.41
C LEU A 67 4.29 3.98 -9.11
N ARG A 68 5.45 3.71 -9.73
CA ARG A 68 6.20 4.73 -10.50
C ARG A 68 5.45 5.27 -11.72
N ARG A 69 4.59 4.44 -12.33
CA ARG A 69 3.79 4.84 -13.50
C ARG A 69 2.50 5.56 -13.09
N SER A 70 1.89 5.13 -11.99
CA SER A 70 0.57 5.59 -11.56
C SER A 70 0.61 6.81 -10.65
N LEU A 71 1.72 7.08 -9.96
CA LEU A 71 1.85 8.18 -9.02
C LEU A 71 2.56 9.39 -9.63
N PRO A 72 2.32 10.61 -9.13
CA PRO A 72 3.02 11.82 -9.55
C PRO A 72 4.54 11.69 -9.41
N PRO A 73 5.33 12.35 -10.28
CA PRO A 73 6.80 12.29 -10.23
C PRO A 73 7.38 12.89 -8.94
N THR A 74 6.60 13.65 -8.19
CA THR A 74 6.95 14.17 -6.85
C THR A 74 6.98 13.09 -5.77
N VAL A 75 6.36 11.93 -6.00
CA VAL A 75 6.27 10.87 -5.01
C VAL A 75 7.54 10.02 -5.00
N THR A 76 8.15 9.86 -3.83
CA THR A 76 9.30 8.97 -3.66
C THR A 76 8.83 7.56 -3.30
N ASN A 77 9.10 6.59 -4.17
CA ASN A 77 8.72 5.20 -3.93
C ASN A 77 9.93 4.32 -3.55
N ILE A 78 9.85 3.68 -2.37
CA ILE A 78 10.93 2.90 -1.76
C ILE A 78 10.45 1.46 -1.50
N GLY A 79 11.14 0.49 -2.12
CA GLY A 79 10.99 -0.92 -1.78
C GLY A 79 11.87 -1.32 -0.58
N LEU A 80 11.35 -2.17 0.31
CA LEU A 80 12.07 -2.62 1.51
C LEU A 80 12.84 -3.94 1.33
N HIS A 81 12.51 -4.74 0.31
CA HIS A 81 13.18 -6.00 -0.01
C HIS A 81 13.47 -6.11 -1.51
N LYS A 82 14.50 -6.88 -1.86
CA LYS A 82 14.81 -7.22 -3.25
C LYS A 82 14.97 -8.73 -3.38
N ARG A 83 14.16 -9.32 -4.26
CA ARG A 83 14.25 -10.74 -4.61
C ARG A 83 15.65 -11.04 -5.14
N ASP A 84 16.18 -12.20 -4.73
CA ASP A 84 17.51 -12.69 -5.10
C ASP A 84 18.68 -11.78 -4.68
N HIS A 85 18.45 -10.85 -3.75
CA HIS A 85 19.53 -10.06 -3.15
C HIS A 85 20.30 -10.89 -2.13
N SER A 86 21.63 -10.91 -2.24
CA SER A 86 22.53 -11.71 -1.39
C SER A 86 22.45 -11.38 0.10
N ASN A 87 22.06 -10.16 0.45
CA ASN A 87 21.87 -9.72 1.83
C ASN A 87 20.71 -8.72 1.93
N ASN A 88 19.51 -9.20 2.22
CA ASN A 88 18.33 -8.33 2.33
C ASN A 88 18.35 -7.41 3.58
N LEU A 89 19.14 -7.73 4.62
CA LEU A 89 19.32 -6.81 5.74
C LEU A 89 20.07 -5.54 5.29
N ALA A 90 21.16 -5.70 4.54
CA ALA A 90 21.88 -4.56 3.97
C ALA A 90 20.99 -3.74 3.00
N PHE A 91 20.15 -4.42 2.22
CA PHE A 91 19.19 -3.75 1.33
C PHE A 91 18.16 -2.93 2.12
N LEU A 92 17.57 -3.52 3.17
CA LEU A 92 16.63 -2.84 4.05
C LEU A 92 17.26 -1.60 4.71
N LEU A 93 18.46 -1.73 5.27
CA LEU A 93 19.18 -0.59 5.87
C LEU A 93 19.48 0.51 4.84
N SER A 94 19.81 0.13 3.60
CA SER A 94 19.97 1.10 2.50
C SER A 94 18.66 1.81 2.17
N SER A 95 17.53 1.11 2.19
CA SER A 95 16.19 1.70 1.98
C SER A 95 15.78 2.63 3.13
N ILE A 96 16.15 2.32 4.37
CA ILE A 96 16.00 3.25 5.50
C ILE A 96 16.86 4.50 5.30
N GLY A 97 18.09 4.35 4.80
CA GLY A 97 18.93 5.49 4.40
C GLY A 97 18.28 6.36 3.32
N LYS A 98 17.62 5.75 2.33
CA LYS A 98 16.84 6.50 1.32
C LYS A 98 15.67 7.26 1.96
N LEU A 99 14.97 6.63 2.91
CA LEU A 99 13.87 7.28 3.63
C LEU A 99 14.34 8.51 4.44
N TYR A 100 15.55 8.48 4.99
CA TYR A 100 16.12 9.63 5.71
C TYR A 100 16.46 10.82 4.80
N VAL A 101 16.81 10.56 3.53
CA VAL A 101 17.21 11.59 2.56
C VAL A 101 16.03 12.11 1.73
N ALA A 102 14.92 11.37 1.68
CA ALA A 102 13.70 11.71 0.97
C ALA A 102 12.92 12.82 1.67
#